data_AF-A0A2T8HUI3-F1
#
_entry.id   AF-A0A2T8HUI3-F1
#
_cell.length_a   1.000
_cell.length_b   1.000
_cell.length_c   1.000
_cell.angle_alpha   90.00
_cell.angle_beta   90.00
_cell.angle_gamma   90.00
#
_symmetry.space_group_name_H-M   'P 1'
#
loop_
_entity.id
_entity.type
_entity.pdbx_description
1 polymer ?
#
loop_
_entity_poly.entity_id
_entity_poly.type
_entity_poly.pdbx_seq_one_letter_code
_entity_poly.pdbx_strand_id
1 'polypeptide(L)'
;MNDQTRSNSGPDGSPESDPAAIDPAVLDRLLSMGDEAMRSALCAQMISDFQRLGAAIDDPDITKVAHSAHEMKGLAATIGAARLATMARSLDTVAKSLGAAAASALVGSTQSEVARVIAVLSDAAEDSSAA
;
A
#
# COMPACT_ATOMS: atom_id res chain seq x y z
N MET A 1 -19.54 27.85 49.09
CA MET A 1 -18.26 28.09 48.39
C MET A 1 -17.29 26.97 48.76
N ASN A 2 -16.76 26.10 47.89
CA ASN A 2 -16.87 25.90 46.45
C ASN A 2 -16.75 24.39 46.20
N ASP A 3 -17.70 23.85 45.44
CA ASP A 3 -17.62 22.57 44.75
C ASP A 3 -16.69 22.74 43.55
N GLN A 4 -15.58 22.01 43.50
CA GLN A 4 -14.72 21.91 42.31
C GLN A 4 -14.46 20.44 42.01
N THR A 5 -15.50 19.80 41.50
CA THR A 5 -15.42 18.68 40.57
C THR A 5 -14.68 19.11 39.30
N ARG A 6 -13.36 18.90 39.26
CA ARG A 6 -12.63 18.91 37.99
C ARG A 6 -12.90 17.59 37.27
N SER A 7 -14.01 17.54 36.53
CA SER A 7 -14.17 16.61 35.41
C SER A 7 -13.13 16.98 34.35
N ASN A 8 -11.96 16.34 34.42
CA ASN A 8 -11.03 16.31 33.32
C ASN A 8 -11.35 15.06 32.49
N SER A 9 -12.34 15.19 31.60
CA SER A 9 -12.62 14.22 30.56
C SER A 9 -11.38 14.13 29.66
N GLY A 10 -10.63 13.04 29.81
CA GLY A 10 -9.52 12.67 28.91
C GLY A 10 -10.04 12.43 27.49
N PRO A 11 -9.15 12.52 26.49
CA PRO A 11 -9.51 12.76 25.11
C PRO A 11 -10.25 11.54 24.54
N ASP A 12 -11.34 11.84 23.85
CA ASP A 12 -12.02 10.96 22.92
C ASP A 12 -11.05 10.58 21.80
N GLY A 13 -10.23 9.55 22.06
CA GLY A 13 -9.39 8.90 21.08
C GLY A 13 -10.26 8.09 20.14
N SER A 14 -10.96 8.78 19.24
CA SER A 14 -11.40 8.15 18.00
C SER A 14 -10.17 7.48 17.40
N PRO A 15 -10.23 6.20 16.98
CA PRO A 15 -9.11 5.60 16.27
C PRO A 15 -8.85 6.51 15.07
N GLU A 16 -7.65 7.10 15.00
CA GLU A 16 -7.19 7.72 13.77
C GLU A 16 -7.20 6.60 12.74
N SER A 17 -8.29 6.49 11.98
CA SER A 17 -8.48 5.43 11.00
C SER A 17 -7.29 5.48 10.06
N ASP A 18 -6.46 4.44 10.13
CA ASP A 18 -5.28 4.29 9.28
C ASP A 18 -5.74 4.50 7.83
N PRO A 19 -5.16 5.45 7.08
CA PRO A 19 -5.65 5.78 5.75
C PRO A 19 -5.71 4.53 4.87
N ALA A 20 -6.77 4.44 4.07
CA ALA A 20 -6.99 3.31 3.17
C ALA A 20 -5.75 3.06 2.29
N ALA A 21 -5.39 1.78 2.12
CA ALA A 21 -4.21 1.40 1.35
C ALA A 21 -4.33 1.77 -0.14
N ILE A 22 -5.56 1.80 -0.65
CA ILE A 22 -5.93 2.24 -2.00
C ILE A 22 -7.06 3.27 -1.87
N ASP A 23 -7.03 4.34 -2.67
CA ASP A 23 -8.16 5.24 -2.85
C ASP A 23 -9.39 4.48 -3.41
N PRO A 24 -10.49 4.38 -2.65
CA PRO A 24 -11.67 3.61 -3.08
C PRO A 24 -12.29 4.14 -4.38
N ALA A 25 -12.25 5.45 -4.63
CA ALA A 25 -12.82 6.04 -5.84
C ALA A 25 -11.99 5.70 -7.09
N VAL A 26 -10.67 5.57 -6.93
CA VAL A 26 -9.78 5.13 -8.02
C VAL A 26 -10.01 3.65 -8.31
N LEU A 27 -10.10 2.82 -7.27
CA LEU A 27 -10.34 1.39 -7.42
C LEU A 27 -11.70 1.10 -8.06
N ASP A 28 -12.76 1.73 -7.57
CA ASP A 28 -14.12 1.61 -8.14
C ASP A 28 -14.12 1.99 -9.62
N ARG A 29 -13.50 3.12 -9.98
CA ARG A 29 -13.39 3.54 -11.38
C ARG A 29 -12.64 2.52 -12.24
N LEU A 30 -11.53 1.98 -11.75
CA LEU A 30 -10.71 1.00 -12.45
C LEU A 30 -11.49 -0.31 -12.68
N LEU A 31 -12.25 -0.76 -11.68
CA LEU A 31 -13.06 -1.97 -11.75
C LEU A 31 -14.37 -1.78 -12.53
N SER A 32 -14.92 -0.57 -12.61
CA SER A 32 -16.13 -0.27 -13.38
C SER A 32 -15.99 -0.41 -14.90
N MET A 33 -14.75 -0.54 -15.41
CA MET A 33 -14.45 -0.58 -16.85
C MET A 33 -14.71 -1.95 -17.50
N GLY A 34 -14.96 -3.01 -16.72
CA GLY A 34 -15.05 -4.38 -17.20
C GLY A 34 -16.23 -5.15 -16.63
N ASP A 35 -16.45 -6.35 -17.19
CA ASP A 35 -17.34 -7.33 -16.58
C ASP A 35 -16.68 -8.05 -15.39
N GLU A 36 -17.45 -8.90 -14.75
CA GLU A 36 -17.02 -9.67 -13.57
C GLU A 36 -15.71 -10.43 -13.77
N ALA A 37 -15.61 -11.17 -14.89
CA ALA A 37 -14.42 -11.95 -15.21
C ALA A 37 -13.19 -11.05 -15.42
N MET A 38 -13.36 -9.91 -16.09
CA MET A 38 -12.30 -8.94 -16.29
C MET A 38 -11.83 -8.31 -14.96
N ARG A 39 -12.76 -7.97 -14.05
CA ARG A 39 -12.44 -7.43 -12.73
C ARG A 39 -11.61 -8.39 -11.90
N SER A 40 -12.05 -9.65 -11.82
CA SER A 40 -11.35 -10.71 -11.09
C SER A 40 -9.94 -10.95 -11.67
N ALA A 41 -9.82 -11.03 -13.00
CA ALA A 41 -8.54 -11.21 -13.67
C ALA A 41 -7.58 -10.02 -13.44
N LEU A 42 -8.09 -8.79 -13.46
CA LEU A 42 -7.31 -7.58 -13.22
C LEU A 42 -6.78 -7.54 -11.77
N CYS A 43 -7.64 -7.83 -10.78
CA CYS A 43 -7.22 -7.91 -9.39
C CYS A 43 -6.16 -9.00 -9.18
N ALA A 44 -6.37 -10.19 -9.75
CA ALA A 44 -5.41 -11.30 -9.67
C ALA A 44 -4.05 -10.94 -10.27
N GLN A 45 -4.04 -10.28 -11.43
CA GLN A 45 -2.81 -9.82 -12.07
C GLN A 45 -2.08 -8.79 -11.20
N MET A 46 -2.80 -7.81 -10.66
CA MET A 46 -2.21 -6.79 -9.79
C MET A 46 -1.65 -7.38 -8.49
N ILE A 47 -2.37 -8.32 -7.87
CA ILE A 47 -1.89 -9.06 -6.70
C ILE A 47 -0.57 -9.76 -7.01
N SER A 48 -0.52 -10.48 -8.14
CA SER A 48 0.69 -11.17 -8.60
C SER A 48 1.86 -10.21 -8.81
N ASP A 49 1.61 -9.05 -9.42
CA ASP A 49 2.64 -8.03 -9.63
C ASP A 49 3.14 -7.42 -8.31
N PHE A 50 2.26 -7.10 -7.37
CA PHE A 50 2.67 -6.60 -6.05
C PHE A 50 3.41 -7.63 -5.22
N GLN A 51 3.02 -8.91 -5.29
CA GLN A 51 3.76 -10.01 -4.64
C GLN A 51 5.17 -10.13 -5.22
N ARG A 52 5.30 -10.15 -6.55
CA ARG A 52 6.59 -10.21 -7.25
C ARG A 52 7.48 -9.04 -6.86
N LEU A 53 6.95 -7.82 -6.90
CA LEU A 53 7.70 -6.61 -6.57
C LEU A 53 8.05 -6.54 -5.08
N GLY A 54 7.13 -6.93 -4.19
CA GLY A 54 7.34 -6.98 -2.75
C GLY A 54 8.42 -7.99 -2.34
N ALA A 55 8.55 -9.10 -3.05
CA ALA A 55 9.65 -10.03 -2.87
C ALA A 55 10.98 -9.47 -3.41
N ALA A 56 10.95 -8.80 -4.56
CA ALA A 56 12.15 -8.28 -5.22
C ALA A 56 12.83 -7.12 -4.48
N ILE A 57 12.09 -6.36 -3.66
CA ILE A 57 12.69 -5.29 -2.83
C ILE A 57 13.49 -5.82 -1.62
N ASP A 58 13.45 -7.13 -1.36
CA ASP A 58 14.28 -7.81 -0.34
C ASP A 58 15.54 -8.47 -0.94
N ASP A 59 15.83 -8.21 -2.23
CA ASP A 59 17.02 -8.75 -2.89
C ASP A 59 18.30 -8.09 -2.32
N PRO A 60 19.38 -8.86 -2.07
CA PRO A 60 20.66 -8.30 -1.64
C PRO A 60 21.31 -7.36 -2.67
N ASP A 61 20.93 -7.45 -3.95
CA ASP A 61 21.37 -6.54 -5.00
C ASP A 61 20.56 -5.23 -4.96
N ILE A 62 21.20 -4.18 -4.44
CA ILE A 62 20.59 -2.85 -4.30
C ILE A 62 20.12 -2.24 -5.62
N THR A 63 20.73 -2.63 -6.75
CA THR A 63 20.33 -2.14 -8.08
C THR A 63 18.96 -2.69 -8.45
N LYS A 64 18.70 -3.96 -8.12
CA LYS A 64 17.40 -4.59 -8.32
C LYS A 64 16.36 -4.01 -7.36
N VAL A 65 16.72 -3.78 -6.10
CA VAL A 65 15.82 -3.13 -5.13
C VAL A 65 15.37 -1.76 -5.65
N ALA A 66 16.30 -0.93 -6.14
CA ALA A 66 15.96 0.37 -6.71
C ALA A 66 15.02 0.24 -7.92
N HIS A 67 15.31 -0.70 -8.82
CA HIS A 67 14.49 -0.95 -10.00
C HIS A 67 13.07 -1.41 -9.63
N SER A 68 12.94 -2.40 -8.75
CA SER A 68 11.65 -2.92 -8.28
C SER A 68 10.86 -1.87 -7.50
N ALA A 69 11.52 -1.05 -6.68
CA ALA A 69 10.88 0.08 -6.02
C ALA A 69 10.36 1.13 -7.02
N HIS A 70 11.10 1.38 -8.11
CA HIS A 70 10.66 2.27 -9.17
C HIS A 70 9.41 1.75 -9.91
N GLU A 71 9.40 0.46 -10.25
CA GLU A 71 8.24 -0.21 -10.86
C GLU A 71 7.03 -0.19 -9.92
N MET A 72 7.23 -0.56 -8.65
CA MET A 72 6.20 -0.56 -7.61
C MET A 72 5.57 0.82 -7.42
N LYS A 73 6.37 1.89 -7.44
CA LYS A 73 5.87 3.26 -7.40
C LYS A 73 4.91 3.55 -8.57
N GLY A 74 5.28 3.14 -9.78
CA GLY A 74 4.45 3.35 -10.97
C GLY A 74 3.11 2.61 -10.86
N LEU A 75 3.16 1.33 -10.49
CA LEU A 75 1.95 0.51 -10.33
C LEU A 75 1.04 1.04 -9.22
N ALA A 76 1.61 1.38 -8.07
CA ALA A 76 0.88 1.95 -6.94
C ALA A 76 0.20 3.27 -7.28
N ALA A 77 0.85 4.14 -8.06
CA ALA A 77 0.27 5.41 -8.50
C ALA A 77 -0.94 5.21 -9.42
N THR A 78 -0.89 4.22 -10.33
CA THR A 78 -1.99 3.91 -11.26
C THR A 78 -3.28 3.56 -10.53
N ILE A 79 -3.18 2.94 -9.35
CA ILE A 79 -4.33 2.37 -8.66
C ILE A 79 -4.75 3.19 -7.45
N GLY A 80 -4.12 4.34 -7.21
CA GLY A 80 -4.44 5.21 -6.07
C GLY A 80 -3.83 4.76 -4.74
N ALA A 81 -2.84 3.87 -4.74
CA ALA A 81 -2.09 3.47 -3.54
C ALA A 81 -1.01 4.52 -3.20
N ALA A 82 -1.44 5.74 -2.86
CA ALA A 82 -0.56 6.91 -2.72
C ALA A 82 0.54 6.73 -1.67
N ARG A 83 0.21 6.05 -0.55
CA ARG A 83 1.18 5.76 0.50
C ARG A 83 2.26 4.78 0.02
N LEU A 84 1.86 3.68 -0.63
CA LEU A 84 2.81 2.75 -1.25
C LEU A 84 3.69 3.43 -2.29
N ALA A 85 3.10 4.26 -3.16
CA ALA A 85 3.87 5.02 -4.15
C ALA A 85 4.93 5.92 -3.50
N THR A 86 4.59 6.57 -2.38
CA THR A 86 5.51 7.41 -1.61
C THR A 86 6.63 6.59 -0.97
N MET A 87 6.30 5.45 -0.36
CA MET A 87 7.28 4.56 0.28
C MET A 87 8.24 3.95 -0.77
N ALA A 88 7.70 3.49 -1.89
CA ALA A 88 8.47 2.96 -3.01
C ALA A 88 9.40 4.03 -3.62
N ARG A 89 8.95 5.30 -3.72
CA ARG A 89 9.81 6.42 -4.14
C ARG A 89 10.96 6.65 -3.16
N SER A 90 10.69 6.62 -1.86
CA SER A 90 11.72 6.77 -0.83
C SER A 90 12.73 5.64 -0.89
N LEU A 91 12.28 4.40 -1.05
CA LEU A 91 13.14 3.22 -1.20
C LEU A 91 14.02 3.32 -2.46
N ASP A 92 13.45 3.69 -3.63
CA ASP A 92 14.21 3.92 -4.88
C ASP A 92 15.31 4.97 -4.67
N THR A 93 14.95 6.09 -4.03
CA THR A 93 15.89 7.20 -3.77
C THR A 93 17.02 6.77 -2.84
N VAL A 94 16.68 6.12 -1.72
CA VAL A 94 17.67 5.66 -0.73
C VAL A 94 18.58 4.59 -1.32
N ALA A 95 18.02 3.62 -2.06
CA ALA A 95 18.79 2.57 -2.71
C ALA A 95 19.82 3.15 -3.70
N LYS A 96 19.44 4.16 -4.49
CA LYS A 96 20.33 4.84 -5.44
C LYS A 96 21.39 5.73 -4.78
N SER A 97 21.09 6.32 -3.61
CA SER A 97 21.89 7.42 -3.05
C SER A 97 22.72 7.03 -1.84
N LEU A 98 22.20 6.15 -0.98
CA LEU A 98 22.75 5.83 0.34
C LEU A 98 23.16 4.35 0.47
N GLY A 99 22.78 3.50 -0.49
CA GLY A 99 23.18 2.10 -0.56
C GLY A 99 22.34 1.13 0.28
N ALA A 100 22.78 -0.13 0.32
CA ALA A 100 21.97 -1.26 0.79
C ALA A 100 21.55 -1.18 2.27
N ALA A 101 22.46 -0.76 3.16
CA ALA A 101 22.16 -0.70 4.60
C ALA A 101 21.10 0.35 4.95
N ALA A 102 21.02 1.45 4.21
CA ALA A 102 19.99 2.45 4.40
C ALA A 102 18.64 2.00 3.80
N ALA A 103 18.68 1.31 2.66
CA ALA A 103 17.48 0.80 2.00
C ALA A 103 16.78 -0.29 2.82
N SER A 104 17.55 -1.20 3.44
CA SER A 104 17.00 -2.30 4.25
C SER A 104 16.12 -1.81 5.42
N ALA A 105 16.44 -0.63 5.98
CA ALA A 105 15.62 0.00 7.01
C ALA A 105 14.19 0.35 6.54
N LEU A 106 13.98 0.50 5.22
CA LEU A 106 12.68 0.83 4.62
C LEU A 106 11.92 -0.39 4.09
N VAL A 107 12.63 -1.51 3.82
CA VAL A 107 12.04 -2.70 3.18
C VAL A 107 10.87 -3.26 4.00
N GLY A 108 11.05 -3.49 5.31
CA GLY A 108 9.98 -4.08 6.14
C GLY A 108 8.71 -3.25 6.20
N SER A 109 8.84 -1.91 6.27
CA SER A 109 7.69 -1.02 6.20
C SER A 109 7.01 -1.06 4.83
N THR A 110 7.78 -1.11 3.76
CA THR A 110 7.28 -1.16 2.37
C THR A 110 6.58 -2.48 2.11
N GLN A 111 7.10 -3.61 2.59
CA GLN A 111 6.45 -4.91 2.51
C GLN A 111 5.13 -4.94 3.28
N SER A 112 5.07 -4.33 4.47
CA SER A 112 3.83 -4.21 5.23
C SER A 112 2.76 -3.41 4.46
N GLU A 113 3.19 -2.37 3.75
CA GLU A 113 2.31 -1.59 2.88
C GLU A 113 1.80 -2.41 1.68
N VAL A 114 2.70 -3.14 1.01
CA VAL A 114 2.36 -4.07 -0.07
C VAL A 114 1.32 -5.09 0.39
N ALA A 115 1.48 -5.65 1.58
CA ALA A 115 0.51 -6.61 2.13
C ALA A 115 -0.89 -6.00 2.31
N ARG A 116 -0.99 -4.73 2.75
CA ARG A 116 -2.30 -4.06 2.87
C ARG A 116 -2.94 -3.78 1.50
N VAL A 117 -2.14 -3.40 0.50
CA VAL A 117 -2.62 -3.24 -0.88
C VAL A 117 -3.14 -4.56 -1.44
N ILE A 118 -2.41 -5.66 -1.24
CA ILE A 118 -2.84 -7.00 -1.66
C ILE A 118 -4.17 -7.39 -1.00
N ALA A 119 -4.31 -7.16 0.32
CA ALA A 119 -5.54 -7.49 1.03
C ALA A 119 -6.77 -6.78 0.42
N VAL A 120 -6.66 -5.47 0.14
CA VAL A 120 -7.75 -4.71 -0.50
C VAL A 120 -8.09 -5.24 -1.89
N LEU A 121 -7.08 -5.64 -2.68
CA LEU A 121 -7.31 -6.23 -4.00
C LEU A 121 -7.93 -7.62 -3.94
N SER A 122 -7.59 -8.41 -2.92
CA SER A 122 -8.19 -9.71 -2.66
C SER A 122 -9.66 -9.57 -2.28
N ASP A 123 -9.98 -8.66 -1.36
CA ASP A 123 -11.36 -8.38 -0.96
C ASP A 123 -12.20 -7.92 -2.17
N ALA A 124 -11.65 -7.02 -2.99
CA ALA A 124 -12.32 -6.54 -4.21
C ALA A 124 -12.54 -7.65 -5.26
N ALA A 125 -11.68 -8.67 -5.32
CA ALA A 125 -11.86 -9.82 -6.20
C ALA A 125 -12.94 -10.79 -5.68
N GLU A 126 -13.11 -10.90 -4.37
CA GLU A 126 -14.11 -11.76 -3.72
C GLU A 126 -15.52 -11.15 -3.77
N ASP A 127 -15.65 -9.83 -3.53
CA ASP A 127 -16.92 -9.09 -3.67
C ASP A 127 -17.50 -9.20 -5.08
N SER A 128 -16.61 -9.28 -6.07
CA SER A 128 -16.91 -9.52 -7.47
C SER A 128 -17.60 -10.90 -7.65
N SER A 129 -17.13 -11.96 -6.97
CA SER A 129 -17.67 -13.31 -7.09
C SER A 129 -19.03 -13.53 -6.40
N ALA A 130 -19.50 -12.60 -5.57
CA ALA A 130 -20.71 -12.75 -4.75
C ALA A 130 -21.96 -12.03 -5.31
N ALA A 131 -21.83 -11.27 -6.40
CA ALA A 131 -22.89 -10.47 -7.03
C ALA A 131 -23.45 -11.12 -8.31
#